data_AF-A0A177B4K1-F1
#
_entry.id   AF-A0A177B4K1-F1
#
_cell.length_a   1.000
_cell.length_b   1.000
_cell.length_c   1.000
_cell.angle_alpha   90.00
_cell.angle_beta   90.00
_cell.angle_gamma   90.00
#
_symmetry.space_group_name_H-M   'P 1'
#
loop_
_entity.id
_entity.type
_entity.pdbx_description
1 polymer ?
#
loop_
_entity_poly.entity_id
_entity_poly.type
_entity_poly.pdbx_seq_one_letter_code
_entity_poly.pdbx_strand_id
1 'polypeptide(L)'
;MSILLKIFDTADRNQFLDLIYWHKQYLSLIIAVTCSILNLTGFVSFLLYLIVVIWLCTTATNIFNNENDEVGSQISLDTAETIKEAMFPSLSIFIIITAIINSSKYDKIYIPTVCFFVVLSLILTFYVCKKFKN
;
A
#
# COMPACT_ATOMS: atom_id res chain seq x y z
N MET A 1 -7.15 -24.61 -26.41
CA MET A 1 -8.10 -23.84 -25.57
C MET A 1 -7.60 -23.61 -24.14
N SER A 2 -6.73 -24.45 -23.54
CA SER A 2 -6.21 -24.20 -22.18
C SER A 2 -5.11 -23.12 -22.07
N ILE A 3 -4.34 -22.86 -23.13
CA ILE A 3 -3.29 -21.82 -23.14
C ILE A 3 -3.89 -20.41 -23.09
N LEU A 4 -4.99 -20.17 -23.81
CA LEU A 4 -5.66 -18.87 -23.80
C LEU A 4 -6.26 -18.55 -22.42
N LEU A 5 -6.95 -19.51 -21.79
CA LEU A 5 -7.43 -19.37 -20.41
C LEU A 5 -6.29 -19.01 -19.44
N LYS A 6 -5.15 -19.71 -19.53
CA LYS A 6 -4.00 -19.45 -18.68
C LYS A 6 -3.36 -18.07 -18.88
N ILE A 7 -3.43 -17.52 -20.09
CA ILE A 7 -2.94 -16.17 -20.41
C ILE A 7 -3.87 -15.10 -19.83
N PHE A 8 -5.19 -15.28 -19.94
CA PHE A 8 -6.18 -14.39 -19.31
C PHE A 8 -6.04 -14.40 -17.79
N ASP A 9 -5.92 -15.58 -17.18
CA ASP A 9 -5.74 -15.73 -15.73
C ASP A 9 -4.45 -15.04 -15.22
N THR A 10 -3.36 -15.09 -15.99
CA THR A 10 -2.09 -14.44 -15.61
C THR A 10 -2.17 -12.92 -15.76
N ALA A 11 -2.97 -12.42 -16.71
CA ALA A 11 -3.12 -10.99 -16.94
C ALA A 11 -3.85 -10.30 -15.78
N ASP A 12 -4.90 -10.91 -15.25
CA ASP A 12 -5.68 -10.36 -14.12
C ASP A 12 -4.85 -10.34 -12.83
N ARG A 13 -4.08 -11.41 -12.59
CA ARG A 13 -3.11 -11.45 -11.50
C ARG A 13 -2.08 -10.32 -11.58
N ASN A 14 -1.49 -10.11 -12.76
CA ASN A 14 -0.46 -9.08 -12.93
C ASN A 14 -1.05 -7.66 -12.78
N GLN A 15 -2.26 -7.41 -13.27
CA GLN A 15 -2.96 -6.13 -13.07
C GLN A 15 -3.22 -5.85 -11.59
N PHE A 16 -3.60 -6.87 -10.81
CA PHE A 16 -3.76 -6.73 -9.37
C PHE A 16 -2.43 -6.41 -8.67
N LEU A 17 -1.35 -7.10 -9.03
CA LEU A 17 -0.01 -6.84 -8.48
C LEU A 17 0.47 -5.41 -8.80
N ASP A 18 0.23 -4.91 -10.03
CA ASP A 18 0.52 -3.53 -10.42
C ASP A 18 -0.30 -2.52 -9.60
N LEU A 19 -1.58 -2.82 -9.34
CA LEU A 19 -2.42 -1.96 -8.50
C LEU A 19 -1.87 -1.87 -7.08
N ILE A 20 -1.53 -3.01 -6.48
CA ILE A 20 -0.95 -3.07 -5.13
C ILE A 20 0.40 -2.38 -5.09
N TYR A 21 1.21 -2.49 -6.15
CA TYR A 21 2.48 -1.80 -6.29
C TYR A 21 2.31 -0.29 -6.10
N TRP A 22 1.38 0.33 -6.83
CA TRP A 22 1.09 1.76 -6.69
C TRP A 22 0.53 2.12 -5.32
N HIS A 23 -0.40 1.32 -4.79
CA HIS A 23 -0.99 1.58 -3.48
C HIS A 23 0.03 1.59 -2.35
N LYS A 24 0.99 0.67 -2.38
CA LYS A 24 2.08 0.63 -1.38
C LYS A 24 2.95 1.88 -1.42
N GLN A 25 3.20 2.44 -2.59
CA GLN A 25 3.99 3.67 -2.71
C GLN A 25 3.26 4.87 -2.12
N TYR A 26 1.97 5.02 -2.42
CA TYR A 26 1.14 6.07 -1.83
C TYR A 26 1.03 5.91 -0.30
N LEU A 27 0.75 4.70 0.17
CA LEU A 27 0.62 4.37 1.58
C LEU A 27 1.93 4.65 2.34
N SER A 28 3.06 4.26 1.77
CA SER A 28 4.38 4.53 2.32
C SER A 28 4.63 6.02 2.55
N LEU A 29 4.29 6.86 1.56
CA LEU A 29 4.39 8.30 1.66
C LEU A 29 3.53 8.86 2.80
N ILE A 30 2.29 8.39 2.91
CA ILE A 30 1.36 8.82 3.97
C ILE A 30 1.87 8.43 5.36
N ILE A 31 2.32 7.19 5.54
CA ILE A 31 2.84 6.70 6.82
C ILE A 31 4.10 7.47 7.21
N ALA A 32 5.02 7.69 6.27
CA ALA A 32 6.25 8.45 6.50
C ALA A 32 5.97 9.86 7.01
N VAL A 33 5.04 10.56 6.35
CA VAL A 33 4.61 11.92 6.75
C VAL A 33 3.96 11.86 8.14
N THR A 34 3.03 10.93 8.37
CA THR A 34 2.28 10.82 9.64
C THR A 34 3.21 10.52 10.82
N CYS A 35 4.08 9.52 10.69
CA CYS A 35 5.02 9.15 11.73
C CYS A 35 6.04 10.27 12.00
N SER A 36 6.53 10.93 10.94
CA SER A 36 7.45 12.05 11.10
C SER A 36 6.80 13.20 11.88
N ILE A 37 5.53 13.50 11.66
CA ILE A 37 4.85 14.59 12.36
C ILE A 37 4.57 14.26 13.82
N LEU A 38 4.20 13.01 14.10
CA LEU A 38 4.01 12.52 15.46
C LEU A 38 5.32 12.38 16.25
N ASN A 39 6.46 12.79 15.68
CA ASN A 39 7.80 12.57 16.23
C ASN A 39 8.09 11.09 16.53
N LEU A 40 7.40 10.17 15.85
CA LEU A 40 7.70 8.75 15.88
C LEU A 40 8.92 8.54 14.99
N THR A 41 10.10 8.50 15.62
CA THR A 41 11.39 8.32 14.94
C THR A 41 11.96 6.92 15.19
N GLY A 42 12.90 6.52 14.34
CA GLY A 42 13.64 5.27 14.50
C GLY A 42 12.77 4.01 14.34
N PHE A 43 12.99 3.04 15.22
CA PHE A 43 12.46 1.69 15.09
C PHE A 43 10.93 1.60 15.15
N VAL A 44 10.28 2.43 15.97
CA VAL A 44 8.81 2.39 16.15
C VAL A 44 8.08 2.77 14.87
N SER A 45 8.55 3.81 14.18
CA SER A 45 7.99 4.26 12.90
C SER A 45 8.12 3.19 11.82
N PHE A 46 9.28 2.55 11.76
CA PHE A 46 9.54 1.45 10.84
C PHE A 46 8.65 0.23 11.12
N LEU A 47 8.45 -0.11 12.39
CA LEU A 47 7.60 -1.23 12.79
C LEU A 47 6.13 -0.97 12.45
N LEU A 48 5.66 0.28 12.63
CA LEU A 48 4.32 0.69 12.23
C LEU A 48 4.14 0.59 10.70
N TYR A 49 5.12 1.05 9.92
CA TYR A 49 5.13 0.89 8.47
C TYR A 49 5.00 -0.60 8.06
N LEU A 50 5.80 -1.49 8.65
CA LEU A 50 5.75 -2.91 8.35
C LEU A 50 4.38 -3.52 8.67
N ILE A 51 3.81 -3.21 9.83
CA ILE A 51 2.49 -3.73 10.23
C ILE A 51 1.42 -3.31 9.23
N VAL A 52 1.37 -2.03 8.86
CA VAL A 52 0.33 -1.53 7.95
C VAL A 52 0.49 -2.12 6.55
N VAL A 53 1.72 -2.27 6.05
CA VAL A 53 1.97 -2.89 4.74
C VAL A 53 1.59 -4.37 4.74
N ILE A 54 1.97 -5.13 5.77
CA ILE A 54 1.60 -6.56 5.89
C ILE A 54 0.09 -6.72 5.99
N TRP A 55 -0.56 -5.87 6.79
CA TRP A 55 -2.01 -5.87 6.92
C TRP A 55 -2.70 -5.59 5.58
N LEU A 56 -2.28 -4.54 4.87
CA LEU A 56 -2.81 -4.21 3.55
C LEU A 56 -2.66 -5.39 2.57
N CYS A 57 -1.47 -6.01 2.50
CA CYS A 57 -1.22 -7.14 1.61
C CYS A 57 -2.11 -8.34 1.95
N THR A 58 -2.26 -8.65 3.24
CA THR A 58 -3.05 -9.79 3.71
C THR A 58 -4.52 -9.58 3.41
N THR A 59 -5.06 -8.39 3.73
CA THR A 59 -6.45 -8.06 3.43
C THR A 59 -6.73 -8.04 1.93
N ALA A 60 -5.86 -7.42 1.13
CA ALA A 60 -6.04 -7.36 -0.30
C ALA A 60 -5.97 -8.76 -0.95
N THR A 61 -5.06 -9.62 -0.50
CA THR A 61 -4.94 -11.00 -0.99
C THR A 61 -6.18 -11.82 -0.63
N ASN A 62 -6.70 -11.68 0.60
CA ASN A 62 -7.91 -12.38 1.01
C ASN A 62 -9.15 -11.94 0.21
N ILE A 63 -9.29 -10.64 -0.06
CA ILE A 63 -10.38 -10.11 -0.89
C ILE A 63 -10.28 -10.68 -2.30
N PHE A 64 -9.10 -10.62 -2.92
CA PHE A 64 -8.86 -11.14 -4.26
C PHE A 64 -9.15 -12.65 -4.33
N ASN A 65 -8.67 -13.45 -3.39
CA ASN A 65 -8.89 -14.90 -3.40
C ASN A 65 -10.38 -15.25 -3.20
N ASN A 66 -11.09 -14.55 -2.30
CA ASN A 66 -12.53 -14.78 -2.11
C ASN A 66 -13.34 -14.47 -3.38
N GLU A 67 -13.05 -13.36 -4.06
CA GLU A 67 -13.74 -13.01 -5.32
C GLU A 67 -13.46 -14.05 -6.42
N ASN A 68 -12.22 -14.56 -6.48
CA ASN A 68 -11.84 -15.58 -7.45
C ASN A 68 -12.47 -16.95 -7.19
N ASP A 69 -12.61 -17.33 -5.91
CA ASP A 69 -13.30 -18.55 -5.49
C ASP A 69 -14.80 -18.50 -5.86
N GLU A 70 -15.46 -17.35 -5.69
CA GLU A 70 -16.87 -17.14 -6.04
C GLU A 70 -17.12 -17.22 -7.56
N VAL A 71 -16.17 -16.75 -8.37
CA VAL A 71 -16.23 -16.78 -9.84
C VAL A 71 -15.79 -18.14 -10.41
N GLY A 72 -15.28 -19.05 -9.55
CA GLY A 72 -14.80 -20.37 -9.92
C GLY A 72 -13.48 -20.36 -10.70
N SER A 73 -12.70 -19.28 -10.58
CA SER A 73 -11.36 -19.22 -11.17
C SER A 73 -10.36 -20.01 -10.31
N GLN A 74 -9.30 -20.55 -10.91
CA GLN A 74 -8.23 -21.25 -10.19
C GLN A 74 -7.08 -20.31 -9.77
N ILE A 75 -7.32 -19.00 -9.77
CA ILE A 75 -6.30 -17.99 -9.51
C ILE A 75 -6.23 -17.73 -8.01
N SER A 76 -5.33 -18.42 -7.33
CA SER A 76 -4.97 -18.12 -5.95
C SER A 76 -3.70 -17.27 -5.92
N LEU A 77 -3.74 -16.15 -5.20
CA LEU A 77 -2.58 -15.30 -4.94
C LEU A 77 -2.03 -15.61 -3.54
N ASP A 78 -0.72 -15.81 -3.46
CA ASP A 78 -0.04 -15.98 -2.18
C ASP A 78 0.27 -14.63 -1.54
N THR A 79 -0.03 -14.47 -0.25
CA THR A 79 0.26 -13.23 0.48
C THR A 79 1.75 -12.86 0.42
N ALA A 80 2.63 -13.86 0.33
CA ALA A 80 4.07 -13.64 0.18
C ALA A 80 4.46 -13.00 -1.17
N GLU A 81 3.76 -13.34 -2.26
CA GLU A 81 3.95 -12.73 -3.57
C GLU A 81 3.50 -11.27 -3.52
N THR A 82 2.31 -11.02 -2.97
CA THR A 82 1.79 -9.67 -2.73
C THR A 82 2.72 -8.84 -1.86
N ILE A 83 3.30 -9.40 -0.79
CA ILE A 83 4.22 -8.67 0.09
C ILE A 83 5.51 -8.29 -0.63
N LYS A 84 6.12 -9.24 -1.36
CA LYS A 84 7.36 -9.01 -2.10
C LYS A 84 7.19 -7.93 -3.16
N GLU A 85 6.01 -7.86 -3.77
CA GLU A 85 5.71 -6.85 -4.77
C GLU A 85 5.84 -5.44 -4.21
N ALA A 86 6.64 -4.60 -4.86
CA ALA A 86 6.93 -3.22 -4.44
C ALA A 86 7.54 -3.01 -3.04
N MET A 87 7.99 -4.05 -2.32
CA MET A 87 8.48 -3.90 -0.94
C MET A 87 9.67 -2.93 -0.81
N PHE A 88 10.67 -3.08 -1.69
CA PHE A 88 11.86 -2.22 -1.66
C PHE A 88 11.58 -0.80 -2.15
N PRO A 89 10.87 -0.59 -3.29
CA PRO A 89 10.46 0.75 -3.70
C PRO A 89 9.64 1.50 -2.65
N SER A 90 8.63 0.85 -2.06
CA SER A 90 7.81 1.49 -1.03
C SER A 90 8.64 1.77 0.22
N LEU A 91 9.55 0.88 0.62
CA LEU A 91 10.43 1.11 1.75
C LEU A 91 11.39 2.29 1.53
N SER A 92 11.97 2.42 0.33
CA SER A 92 12.86 3.53 -0.02
C SER A 92 12.14 4.87 0.09
N ILE A 93 10.90 4.96 -0.40
CA ILE A 93 10.07 6.17 -0.25
C ILE A 93 9.86 6.51 1.23
N PHE A 94 9.53 5.51 2.05
CA PHE A 94 9.31 5.71 3.49
C PHE A 94 10.55 6.31 4.18
N ILE A 95 11.72 5.72 3.91
CA ILE A 95 12.99 6.16 4.50
C ILE A 95 13.36 7.57 4.03
N ILE A 96 13.28 7.83 2.72
CA ILE A 96 13.66 9.13 2.14
C ILE A 96 12.79 10.25 2.70
N ILE A 97 11.47 10.07 2.70
CA ILE A 97 10.54 11.10 3.20
C ILE A 97 10.73 11.34 4.70
N THR A 98 10.88 10.27 5.49
CA THR A 98 11.10 10.37 6.93
C THR A 98 12.45 11.07 7.23
N ALA A 99 13.49 10.79 6.46
CA ALA A 99 14.79 11.44 6.58
C ALA A 99 14.72 12.93 6.24
N ILE A 100 14.05 13.29 5.14
CA ILE A 100 13.86 14.69 4.72
C ILE A 100 13.12 15.47 5.80
N ILE A 101 11.98 14.97 6.29
CA ILE A 101 11.16 15.70 7.28
C ILE A 101 11.90 15.82 8.62
N ASN A 102 12.60 14.77 9.07
CA ASN A 102 13.37 14.86 10.29
C ASN A 102 14.59 15.78 10.16
N SER A 103 15.19 15.89 8.96
CA SER A 103 16.24 16.89 8.69
C SER A 103 15.70 18.32 8.63
N SER A 104 14.46 18.51 8.14
CA SER A 104 13.85 19.83 8.02
C SER A 104 13.37 20.38 9.35
N LYS A 105 13.08 19.55 10.35
CA LYS A 105 12.70 20.00 11.71
C LYS A 105 13.76 20.87 12.42
N TYR A 106 14.99 20.91 11.90
CA TYR A 106 16.03 21.82 12.39
C TYR A 106 15.84 23.26 11.87
N ASP A 107 14.88 23.51 10.97
CA ASP A 107 14.46 24.83 10.54
C ASP A 107 12.92 24.97 10.66
N LYS A 108 12.45 26.08 11.24
CA LYS A 108 11.05 26.25 11.69
C LYS A 108 10.02 26.17 10.53
N ILE A 109 8.79 25.69 10.85
CA ILE A 109 7.52 25.75 10.07
C ILE A 109 7.38 24.55 9.08
N TYR A 110 6.35 23.68 9.12
CA TYR A 110 4.95 23.87 8.68
C TYR A 110 4.01 22.81 9.31
N ILE A 111 2.92 23.26 9.93
CA ILE A 111 1.87 22.43 10.57
C ILE A 111 0.50 22.42 9.83
N PRO A 112 0.07 23.43 9.04
CA PRO A 112 -1.30 23.47 8.51
C PRO A 112 -1.56 22.67 7.21
N THR A 113 -0.53 22.33 6.43
CA THR A 113 -0.70 21.63 5.13
C THR A 113 -1.08 20.16 5.27
N VAL A 114 -0.90 19.58 6.46
CA VAL A 114 -0.90 18.12 6.72
C VAL A 114 -2.31 17.58 6.98
N CYS A 115 -3.17 18.33 7.68
CA CYS A 115 -4.55 17.94 7.92
C CYS A 115 -5.31 17.73 6.59
N PHE A 116 -4.93 18.46 5.54
CA PHE A 116 -5.50 18.29 4.20
C PHE A 116 -5.12 16.95 3.56
N PHE A 117 -3.86 16.51 3.68
CA PHE A 117 -3.40 15.25 3.09
C PHE A 117 -3.89 14.00 3.82
N VAL A 118 -4.08 14.06 5.16
CA VAL A 118 -4.64 12.94 5.94
C VAL A 118 -6.12 12.72 5.62
N VAL A 119 -6.89 13.80 5.46
CA VAL A 119 -8.29 13.71 5.04
C VAL A 119 -8.39 13.21 3.60
N LEU A 120 -7.49 13.66 2.72
CA LEU A 120 -7.44 13.19 1.33
C LEU A 120 -7.07 11.70 1.22
N SER A 121 -6.15 11.19 2.06
CA SER A 121 -5.77 9.77 2.04
C SER A 121 -6.86 8.84 2.56
N LEU A 122 -7.59 9.26 3.60
CA LEU A 122 -8.77 8.53 4.09
C LEU A 122 -9.88 8.50 3.04
N ILE A 123 -10.10 9.60 2.32
CA ILE A 123 -11.08 9.68 1.22
C ILE A 123 -10.67 8.79 0.05
N LEU A 124 -9.40 8.80 -0.36
CA LEU A 124 -8.90 7.95 -1.45
C LEU A 124 -8.99 6.46 -1.10
N THR A 125 -8.63 6.09 0.14
CA THR A 125 -8.74 4.70 0.61
C THR A 125 -10.20 4.25 0.65
N PHE A 126 -11.13 5.10 1.11
CA PHE A 126 -12.57 4.84 1.06
C PHE A 126 -13.11 4.73 -0.38
N TYR A 127 -12.63 5.57 -1.29
CA TYR A 127 -13.07 5.58 -2.69
C TYR A 127 -12.64 4.32 -3.44
N VAL A 128 -11.41 3.87 -3.21
CA VAL A 128 -10.91 2.61 -3.78
C VAL A 128 -11.68 1.42 -3.21
N CYS A 129 -11.90 1.35 -1.90
CA CYS A 129 -12.72 0.29 -1.29
C CYS A 129 -14.18 0.28 -1.81
N LYS A 130 -14.76 1.43 -2.14
CA LYS A 130 -16.14 1.51 -2.66
C LYS A 130 -16.23 1.08 -4.14
N LYS A 131 -15.20 1.32 -4.95
CA LYS A 131 -15.18 0.91 -6.36
C LYS A 131 -15.07 -0.61 -6.55
N PHE A 132 -14.57 -1.35 -5.57
CA PHE A 132 -14.53 -2.82 -5.60
C PHE A 132 -15.83 -3.51 -5.18
N LYS A 133 -16.81 -2.78 -4.63
CA LYS A 133 -18.08 -3.36 -4.14
C LYS A 133 -19.23 -3.30 -5.16
N ASN A 134 -19.02 -2.69 -6.32
CA ASN A 134 -20.00 -2.52 -7.40
C ASN A 134 -19.41 -3.04 -8.70
#